data_AF-A0A7D9HXQ5-F1
#
_entry.id   AF-A0A7D9HXQ5-F1
#
_cell.length_a   1.000
_cell.length_b   1.000
_cell.length_c   1.000
_cell.angle_alpha   90.00
_cell.angle_beta   90.00
_cell.angle_gamma   90.00
#
_symmetry.space_group_name_H-M   'P 1'
#
loop_
_entity.id
_entity.type
_entity.pdbx_description
1 polymer ?
#
loop_
_entity_poly.entity_id
_entity_poly.type
_entity_poly.pdbx_seq_one_letter_code
_entity_poly.pdbx_strand_id
1 'polypeptide(L)'
;MPKYEEFKLLHGMLFSIKSFVTRLSPIDGKNSFISYRTNKYKLHFYETPTGLKFVMNTDLAVENIQDTLHDIYNKIYVEYIVKNPLCKLNEPIQSSLFRTKLDEHVKSLPFY
;
A
#
# COMPACT_ATOMS: atom_id res chain seq x y z
N MET A 1 16.68 -12.06 -7.04
CA MET A 1 16.45 -12.60 -5.68
C MET A 1 15.14 -13.38 -5.69
N PRO A 2 14.90 -14.31 -4.75
CA PRO A 2 13.56 -14.88 -4.58
C PRO A 2 12.57 -13.77 -4.20
N LYS A 3 11.39 -13.70 -4.83
CA LYS A 3 10.37 -12.64 -4.59
C LYS A 3 10.05 -12.42 -3.11
N TYR A 4 10.13 -13.48 -2.30
CA TYR A 4 9.90 -13.42 -0.86
C TYR A 4 10.93 -12.57 -0.10
N GLU A 5 12.20 -12.62 -0.52
CA GLU A 5 13.26 -11.81 0.11
C GLU A 5 13.10 -10.32 -0.23
N GLU A 6 12.65 -10.00 -1.45
CA GLU A 6 12.33 -8.63 -1.85
C GLU A 6 11.20 -8.04 -0.99
N PHE A 7 10.18 -8.83 -0.65
CA PHE A 7 9.10 -8.39 0.23
C PHE A 7 9.58 -8.11 1.66
N LYS A 8 10.47 -8.95 2.21
CA LYS A 8 11.06 -8.70 3.53
C LYS A 8 11.90 -7.42 3.56
N LEU A 9 12.71 -7.21 2.52
CA LEU A 9 13.52 -6.00 2.38
C LEU A 9 12.64 -4.75 2.30
N LEU A 10 11.60 -4.76 1.47
CA LEU A 10 10.64 -3.66 1.37
C LEU A 10 9.96 -3.38 2.71
N HIS A 11 9.53 -4.42 3.42
CA HIS A 11 8.90 -4.27 4.73
C HIS A 11 9.88 -3.64 5.75
N GLY A 12 11.11 -4.13 5.82
CA GLY A 12 12.14 -3.58 6.72
C GLY A 12 12.49 -2.13 6.40
N MET A 13 12.56 -1.78 5.12
CA MET A 13 12.75 -0.40 4.66
C MET A 13 11.61 0.51 5.13
N LEU A 14 10.35 0.13 4.85
CA LEU A 14 9.18 0.94 5.24
C LEU A 14 9.06 1.10 6.75
N PHE A 15 9.34 0.04 7.51
CA PHE A 15 9.38 0.06 8.96
C PHE A 15 10.41 1.08 9.49
N SER A 16 11.61 1.07 8.91
CA SER A 16 12.69 1.98 9.27
C SER A 16 12.36 3.43 8.94
N ILE A 17 11.83 3.68 7.73
CA ILE A 17 11.44 5.02 7.28
C ILE A 17 10.32 5.59 8.15
N LYS A 18 9.28 4.80 8.46
CA LYS A 18 8.18 5.26 9.32
C LYS A 18 8.70 5.67 10.69
N SER A 19 9.55 4.84 11.29
CA SER A 19 10.18 5.13 12.59
C SER A 19 11.07 6.37 12.54
N PHE A 20 11.78 6.58 11.43
CA PHE A 20 12.62 7.74 11.20
C PHE A 20 11.80 9.03 11.09
N VAL A 21 10.74 9.03 10.28
CA VAL A 21 9.83 10.19 10.12
C VAL A 21 9.17 10.56 11.45
N THR A 22 8.69 9.59 12.22
CA THR A 22 8.09 9.86 13.55
C THR A 22 9.08 10.53 14.50
N ARG A 23 10.35 10.12 14.51
CA ARG A 23 11.37 10.69 15.40
C ARG A 23 11.87 12.07 14.97
N LEU A 24 11.87 12.37 13.68
CA LEU A 24 12.36 13.65 13.14
C LEU A 24 11.28 14.69 12.92
N SER A 25 9.99 14.31 13.00
CA SER A 25 8.90 15.26 12.85
C SER A 25 9.05 16.37 13.91
N PRO A 26 9.13 17.65 13.49
CA PRO A 26 9.23 18.78 14.43
C PRO A 26 7.90 19.06 15.14
N ILE A 27 6.83 18.38 14.74
CA ILE A 27 5.49 18.52 15.30
C ILE A 27 5.11 17.18 15.92
N ASP A 28 4.68 17.24 17.18
CA ASP A 28 4.07 16.12 17.88
C ASP A 28 2.73 15.80 17.22
N GLY A 29 2.69 14.67 16.50
CA GLY A 29 1.50 14.26 15.77
C GLY A 29 1.70 12.95 15.02
N LYS A 30 0.57 12.35 14.60
CA LYS A 30 0.53 11.17 13.74
C LYS A 30 0.86 11.50 12.28
N ASN A 31 1.93 12.26 12.02
CA ASN A 31 2.42 12.41 10.66
C ASN A 31 3.11 11.10 10.28
N SER A 32 2.30 10.15 9.82
CA SER A 32 2.80 8.91 9.25
C SER A 32 3.51 9.19 7.94
N PHE A 33 4.52 8.41 7.63
CA PHE A 33 5.12 8.38 6.30
C PHE A 33 4.02 8.20 5.22
N ILE A 34 4.03 9.05 4.18
CA ILE A 34 3.00 9.05 3.11
C ILE A 34 3.60 8.61 1.77
N SER A 35 4.77 9.14 1.40
CA SER A 35 5.44 8.81 0.15
C SER A 35 6.90 9.25 0.17
N TYR A 36 7.72 8.66 -0.71
CA TYR A 36 9.01 9.21 -1.10
C TYR A 36 9.13 9.22 -2.62
N ARG A 37 10.00 10.07 -3.14
CA ARG A 37 10.29 10.17 -4.58
C ARG A 37 11.77 9.92 -4.84
N THR A 38 12.05 9.15 -5.88
CA THR A 38 13.40 8.98 -6.44
C THR A 38 13.49 9.73 -7.78
N ASN A 39 14.60 9.57 -8.50
CA ASN A 39 14.74 10.05 -9.87
C ASN A 39 14.00 9.19 -10.91
N LYS A 40 13.39 8.07 -10.52
CA LYS A 40 12.74 7.12 -11.45
C LYS A 40 11.28 6.81 -11.13
N TYR A 41 10.92 6.79 -9.87
CA TYR A 41 9.56 6.50 -9.43
C TYR A 41 9.22 7.21 -8.12
N LYS A 42 7.93 7.32 -7.85
CA LYS A 42 7.38 7.74 -6.56
C LYS A 42 6.73 6.53 -5.90
N LEU A 43 7.08 6.28 -4.63
CA LEU A 43 6.43 5.26 -3.81
C LEU A 43 5.40 5.94 -2.93
N HIS A 44 4.17 5.45 -2.99
CA HIS A 44 3.06 5.87 -2.12
C HIS A 44 2.77 4.78 -1.11
N PHE A 45 2.48 5.20 0.12
CA PHE A 45 2.28 4.31 1.25
C PHE A 45 1.03 4.72 2.03
N TYR A 46 0.19 3.74 2.33
CA TYR A 46 -0.98 3.89 3.19
C TYR A 46 -1.01 2.74 4.19
N GLU A 47 -1.21 3.06 5.47
CA GLU A 47 -1.33 2.06 6.52
C GLU A 47 -2.63 2.27 7.29
N THR A 48 -3.42 1.20 7.37
CA THR A 48 -4.67 1.18 8.11
C THR A 48 -4.43 1.09 9.62
N PRO A 49 -5.40 1.48 10.47
CA PRO A 49 -5.29 1.31 11.92
C PRO A 49 -5.08 -0.15 12.37
N THR A 50 -5.49 -1.13 11.57
CA THR A 50 -5.27 -2.57 11.83
C THR A 50 -3.89 -3.06 11.40
N GLY A 51 -3.04 -2.19 10.85
CA GLY A 51 -1.65 -2.49 10.49
C GLY A 51 -1.45 -3.03 9.07
N LEU A 52 -2.51 -3.13 8.25
CA LEU A 52 -2.40 -3.45 6.82
C LEU A 52 -1.73 -2.30 6.07
N LYS A 53 -0.78 -2.64 5.20
CA LYS A 53 0.05 -1.70 4.45
C LYS A 53 -0.20 -1.85 2.96
N PHE A 54 -0.55 -0.75 2.31
CA PHE A 54 -0.77 -0.64 0.88
C PHE A 54 0.35 0.20 0.30
N VAL A 55 1.02 -0.33 -0.72
CA VAL A 55 2.21 0.28 -1.33
C VAL A 55 2.02 0.28 -2.84
N MET A 56 2.21 1.44 -3.47
CA MET A 56 2.10 1.59 -4.92
C MET A 56 3.25 2.44 -5.45
N ASN A 57 3.91 1.97 -6.49
CA ASN A 57 4.88 2.76 -7.24
C ASN A 57 4.21 3.36 -8.48
N THR A 58 4.50 4.62 -8.76
CA THR A 58 4.00 5.34 -9.92
C THR A 58 5.12 6.14 -10.58
N ASP A 59 4.83 6.75 -11.73
CA ASP A 59 5.66 7.80 -12.29
C ASP A 59 5.77 9.01 -11.33
N LEU A 60 6.81 9.80 -11.55
CA LEU A 60 7.15 11.01 -10.80
C LEU A 60 6.10 12.12 -10.89
N ALA A 61 5.32 12.17 -11.99
CA ALA A 61 4.28 13.16 -12.21
C ALA A 61 3.02 12.91 -11.37
N VAL A 62 2.82 11.70 -10.86
CA VAL A 62 1.62 11.35 -10.10
C VAL A 62 1.66 12.03 -8.72
N GLU A 63 0.60 12.78 -8.44
CA GLU A 63 0.43 13.51 -7.18
C GLU A 63 0.11 12.58 -6.01
N ASN A 64 -0.49 13.08 -4.95
CA ASN A 64 -0.87 12.26 -3.82
C ASN A 64 -2.03 11.32 -4.19
N ILE A 65 -1.89 10.03 -3.91
CA ILE A 65 -2.91 9.00 -4.18
C ILE A 65 -3.41 8.30 -2.90
N GLN A 66 -3.37 8.97 -1.74
CA GLN A 66 -3.90 8.41 -0.48
C GLN A 66 -5.34 7.93 -0.64
N ASP A 67 -6.20 8.69 -1.35
CA ASP A 67 -7.59 8.30 -1.60
C ASP A 67 -7.69 7.04 -2.46
N THR A 68 -6.84 6.89 -3.48
CA THR A 68 -6.76 5.67 -4.28
C THR A 68 -6.36 4.45 -3.43
N LEU A 69 -5.35 4.60 -2.57
CA LEU A 69 -4.91 3.50 -1.70
C LEU A 69 -5.98 3.15 -0.66
N HIS A 70 -6.68 4.16 -0.13
CA HIS A 70 -7.82 3.96 0.76
C HIS A 70 -8.98 3.27 0.03
N ASP A 71 -9.25 3.60 -1.23
CA ASP A 71 -10.26 2.93 -2.05
C ASP A 71 -9.90 1.46 -2.32
N ILE A 72 -8.63 1.15 -2.59
CA ILE A 72 -8.17 -0.24 -2.70
C ILE A 72 -8.43 -1.01 -1.40
N TYR A 73 -8.17 -0.39 -0.24
CA TYR A 73 -8.50 -0.99 1.04
C TYR A 73 -10.01 -1.20 1.21
N ASN A 74 -10.81 -0.14 1.10
CA ASN A 74 -12.21 -0.15 1.49
C ASN A 74 -13.10 -0.86 0.45
N LYS A 75 -12.93 -0.55 -0.83
CA LYS A 75 -13.82 -1.04 -1.91
C LYS A 75 -13.39 -2.39 -2.48
N ILE A 76 -12.14 -2.81 -2.25
CA ILE A 76 -11.59 -4.03 -2.85
C ILE A 76 -11.16 -5.03 -1.77
N TYR A 77 -10.22 -4.67 -0.90
CA TYR A 77 -9.72 -5.60 0.12
C TYR A 77 -10.82 -5.98 1.11
N VAL A 78 -11.54 -5.02 1.69
CA VAL A 78 -12.63 -5.33 2.63
C VAL A 78 -13.74 -6.11 1.92
N GLU A 79 -14.13 -5.70 0.72
CA GLU A 79 -15.24 -6.31 -0.01
C GLU A 79 -14.98 -7.76 -0.43
N TYR A 80 -13.80 -8.06 -0.98
CA TYR A 80 -13.53 -9.36 -1.60
C TYR A 80 -12.66 -10.30 -0.74
N ILE A 81 -12.03 -9.79 0.32
CA ILE A 81 -11.20 -10.59 1.26
C ILE A 81 -11.86 -10.66 2.62
N VAL A 82 -12.09 -9.53 3.29
CA VAL A 82 -12.56 -9.52 4.69
C VAL A 82 -13.99 -10.07 4.79
N LYS A 83 -14.88 -9.69 3.86
CA LYS A 83 -16.25 -10.21 3.83
C LYS A 83 -16.37 -11.63 3.29
N ASN A 84 -15.30 -12.20 2.73
CA ASN A 84 -15.32 -13.56 2.20
C ASN A 84 -14.84 -14.56 3.27
N PRO A 85 -15.73 -15.36 3.88
CA PRO A 85 -15.37 -16.27 4.98
C PRO A 85 -14.43 -17.41 4.55
N LEU A 86 -14.30 -17.65 3.24
CA LEU A 86 -13.38 -18.66 2.69
C LEU A 86 -11.95 -18.13 2.56
N CYS A 87 -11.73 -16.82 2.67
CA CYS A 87 -10.41 -16.21 2.61
C CYS A 87 -9.74 -16.25 3.99
N LYS A 88 -8.55 -16.84 4.03
CA LYS A 88 -7.70 -16.80 5.23
C LYS A 88 -6.97 -15.45 5.31
N LEU A 89 -7.11 -14.79 6.45
CA LEU A 89 -6.37 -13.57 6.76
C LEU A 89 -4.91 -13.90 7.12
N ASN A 90 -4.00 -12.96 6.92
CA ASN A 90 -2.55 -13.08 7.18
C ASN A 90 -1.79 -14.13 6.34
N GLU A 91 -2.43 -14.72 5.34
CA GLU A 91 -1.79 -15.56 4.33
C GLU A 91 -1.78 -14.82 2.97
N PRO A 92 -0.91 -15.24 2.03
CA PRO A 92 -0.93 -14.68 0.68
C PRO A 92 -2.32 -14.82 0.03
N ILE A 93 -2.85 -13.72 -0.49
CA ILE A 93 -4.20 -13.67 -1.07
C ILE A 93 -4.28 -14.55 -2.32
N GLN A 94 -5.15 -15.56 -2.28
CA GLN A 94 -5.40 -16.49 -3.39
C GLN A 94 -6.70 -16.23 -4.16
N SER A 95 -7.58 -15.36 -3.64
CA SER A 95 -8.86 -15.04 -4.27
C SER A 95 -8.68 -14.49 -5.69
N SER A 96 -9.17 -15.21 -6.70
CA SER A 96 -9.14 -14.79 -8.09
C SER A 96 -10.02 -13.56 -8.32
N LEU A 97 -11.20 -13.51 -7.69
CA LEU A 97 -12.12 -12.38 -7.77
C LEU A 97 -11.46 -11.08 -7.27
N PHE A 98 -10.75 -11.14 -6.14
CA PHE A 98 -9.99 -10.00 -5.63
C PHE A 98 -8.95 -9.52 -6.66
N ARG A 99 -8.19 -10.45 -7.26
CA ARG A 99 -7.17 -10.12 -8.26
C ARG A 99 -7.78 -9.43 -9.48
N THR A 100 -8.89 -9.95 -10.00
CA THR A 100 -9.61 -9.35 -11.14
C THR A 100 -10.12 -7.96 -10.80
N LYS A 101 -10.77 -7.78 -9.65
CA LYS A 101 -11.34 -6.49 -9.25
C LYS A 101 -10.26 -5.44 -8.96
N LEU A 102 -9.14 -5.85 -8.39
CA LEU A 102 -7.99 -4.98 -8.20
C LEU A 102 -7.38 -4.54 -9.54
N ASP A 103 -7.20 -5.47 -10.49
CA ASP A 103 -6.67 -5.16 -11.81
C ASP A 103 -7.58 -4.22 -12.61
N GLU A 104 -8.90 -4.47 -12.62
CA GLU A 104 -9.91 -3.58 -13.21
C GLU A 104 -9.83 -2.16 -12.61
N HIS A 105 -9.74 -2.06 -11.28
CA HIS A 105 -9.65 -0.78 -10.60
C HIS A 105 -8.37 -0.03 -10.95
N VAL A 106 -7.21 -0.69 -10.90
CA VAL A 106 -5.92 -0.06 -11.22
C VAL A 106 -5.89 0.44 -12.66
N LYS A 107 -6.42 -0.34 -13.61
CA LYS A 107 -6.52 0.06 -15.02
C LYS A 107 -7.48 1.21 -15.28
N SER A 108 -8.44 1.45 -14.38
CA SER A 108 -9.38 2.57 -14.48
C SER A 108 -8.82 3.90 -13.96
N LEU A 109 -7.64 3.88 -13.33
CA LEU A 109 -7.03 5.09 -12.78
C LEU A 109 -6.61 6.03 -13.91
N PRO A 110 -6.77 7.35 -13.74
CA PRO A 110 -6.45 8.32 -14.79
C PRO A 110 -4.94 8.42 -15.11
N PHE A 111 -4.10 7.74 -14.33
CA PHE A 111 -2.64 7.72 -14.45
C PHE A 111 -2.06 6.32 -14.73
N TYR A 112 -2.90 5.39 -15.22
CA TYR A 112 -2.47 4.05 -15.63
C TYR A 112 -1.70 4.06 -16.97
#